data_AF-A0A2S2NNQ3-F1
#
_entry.id   AF-A0A2S2NNQ3-F1
#
_cell.length_a   1.000
_cell.length_b   1.000
_cell.length_c   1.000
_cell.angle_alpha   90.00
_cell.angle_beta   90.00
_cell.angle_gamma   90.00
#
_symmetry.space_group_name_H-M   'P 1'
#
loop_
_entity.id
_entity.type
_entity.pdbx_description
1 polymer ?
#
loop_
_entity_poly.entity_id
_entity_poly.type
_entity_poly.pdbx_seq_one_letter_code
_entity_poly.pdbx_strand_id
1 'polypeptide(L)'
;TDEVFMNAQEAVGAHRDTQEVNSKWLNSDVLKILSETDPAICPNKCGHKYKGISRKAHLKRHLIYECGVPKKFNCELCLKKFSYNVSLQKHYNICTKNILMYNNHNIF
;
A
#
# COMPACT_ATOMS: atom_id res chain seq x y z
N THR A 1 -40.77 20.81 11.37
CA THR A 1 -40.35 19.41 11.56
C THR A 1 -40.13 18.80 10.19
N ASP A 2 -39.29 17.78 10.11
CA ASP A 2 -38.64 17.22 8.91
C ASP A 2 -37.39 18.03 8.53
N GLU A 3 -36.34 17.97 9.34
CA GLU A 3 -35.41 16.84 9.46
C GLU A 3 -34.65 16.54 8.16
N VAL A 4 -33.53 17.25 8.03
CA VAL A 4 -32.22 16.72 7.65
C VAL A 4 -32.22 15.71 6.48
N PHE A 5 -32.31 16.22 5.26
CA PHE A 5 -31.64 15.57 4.14
C PHE A 5 -30.12 15.74 4.34
N MET A 6 -29.52 14.84 5.11
CA MET A 6 -28.08 14.67 5.15
C MET A 6 -27.63 14.26 3.73
N ASN A 7 -27.07 15.20 2.99
CA ASN A 7 -26.24 14.89 1.84
C ASN A 7 -25.04 14.09 2.35
N ALA A 8 -25.13 12.76 2.32
CA ALA A 8 -24.07 11.83 2.70
C ALA A 8 -22.94 11.77 1.65
N GLN A 9 -22.62 12.90 1.01
CA GLN A 9 -21.55 13.02 0.01
C GLN A 9 -20.34 13.82 0.51
N GLU A 10 -20.29 14.21 1.78
CA GLU A 10 -19.16 14.93 2.39
C GLU A 10 -18.32 14.04 3.33
N ALA A 11 -17.91 12.85 2.85
CA ALA A 11 -16.87 12.08 3.52
C ALA A 11 -16.11 11.12 2.59
N VAL A 12 -15.99 11.45 1.30
CA VAL A 12 -14.78 11.02 0.57
C VAL A 12 -13.76 12.13 0.75
N GLY A 13 -13.28 12.25 1.99
CA GLY A 13 -12.00 12.89 2.23
C GLY A 13 -11.03 12.20 1.29
N ALA A 14 -10.68 12.88 0.19
CA ALA A 14 -9.50 12.58 -0.56
C ALA A 14 -8.35 12.77 0.45
N HIS A 15 -8.07 11.71 1.23
CA HIS A 15 -6.78 11.53 1.86
C HIS A 15 -5.81 11.45 0.70
N ARG A 16 -5.40 12.64 0.27
CA ARG A 16 -4.36 12.92 -0.69
C ARG A 16 -3.12 12.30 -0.06
N ASP A 17 -2.85 11.04 -0.39
CA ASP A 17 -1.78 10.23 0.17
C ASP A 17 -0.42 10.88 -0.13
N THR A 18 -0.04 11.87 0.67
CA THR A 18 1.31 12.40 0.69
C THR A 18 2.11 11.45 1.56
N GLN A 19 2.43 10.27 1.01
CA GLN A 19 3.48 9.45 1.59
C GLN A 19 4.73 10.32 1.63
N GLU A 20 5.23 10.64 2.83
CA GLU A 20 6.55 11.25 2.99
C GLU A 20 7.56 10.37 2.25
N VAL A 21 7.98 10.86 1.09
CA VAL A 21 8.87 10.12 0.20
C VAL A 21 10.28 10.20 0.76
N ASN A 22 10.88 9.05 1.04
CA ASN A 22 12.30 9.01 1.37
C ASN A 22 13.09 9.45 0.12
N SER A 23 13.58 10.69 0.14
CA SER A 23 14.16 11.39 -1.01
C SER A 23 15.48 10.79 -1.50
N LYS A 24 16.09 9.89 -0.70
CA LYS A 24 17.40 9.29 -0.97
C LYS A 24 17.49 8.58 -2.32
N TRP A 25 16.38 8.02 -2.82
CA TRP A 25 16.36 7.24 -4.07
C TRP A 25 15.57 7.90 -5.20
N LEU A 26 15.24 9.19 -5.10
CA LEU A 26 14.60 9.93 -6.18
C LEU A 26 15.54 10.22 -7.36
N ASN A 27 16.86 10.09 -7.18
CA ASN A 27 17.83 10.29 -8.25
C ASN A 27 17.73 9.17 -9.33
N SER A 28 17.51 9.57 -10.58
CA SER A 28 17.32 8.67 -11.73
C SER A 28 18.56 7.86 -12.09
N ASP A 29 19.76 8.41 -11.85
CA ASP A 29 21.04 7.83 -12.27
C ASP A 29 21.45 6.68 -11.37
N VAL A 30 21.35 6.85 -10.05
CA VAL A 30 21.62 5.78 -9.08
C VAL A 30 20.69 4.59 -9.33
N LEU A 31 19.41 4.87 -9.56
CA LEU A 31 18.43 3.84 -9.87
C LEU A 31 18.74 3.13 -11.21
N LYS A 32 19.28 3.86 -12.20
CA LYS A 32 19.70 3.27 -13.49
C LYS A 32 20.82 2.25 -13.27
N ILE A 33 21.85 2.61 -12.52
CA ILE A 33 22.98 1.71 -12.19
C ILE A 33 22.49 0.47 -11.42
N LEU A 34 21.68 0.67 -10.37
CA LEU A 34 21.16 -0.44 -9.57
C LEU A 34 20.22 -1.38 -10.33
N SER A 35 19.62 -0.91 -11.43
CA SER A 35 18.74 -1.69 -12.29
C SER A 35 19.39 -2.11 -13.60
N GLU A 36 20.69 -1.91 -13.78
CA GLU A 36 21.39 -2.31 -14.99
C GLU A 36 21.42 -3.84 -15.13
N THR A 37 21.74 -4.52 -14.02
CA THR A 37 21.73 -5.98 -13.92
C THR A 37 20.30 -6.53 -13.85
N ASP A 38 20.11 -7.76 -14.36
CA ASP A 38 18.88 -8.55 -14.18
C ASP A 38 19.26 -9.90 -13.53
N PRO A 39 18.88 -10.16 -12.27
CA PRO A 39 18.01 -9.34 -11.42
C PRO A 39 18.68 -8.10 -10.83
N ALA A 40 17.92 -7.02 -10.75
CA ALA A 40 18.27 -5.84 -9.96
C ALA A 40 18.08 -6.16 -8.47
N ILE A 41 19.13 -6.01 -7.66
CA ILE A 41 19.15 -6.38 -6.24
C ILE A 41 18.99 -5.12 -5.38
N CYS A 42 18.20 -5.20 -4.32
CA CYS A 42 18.07 -4.08 -3.40
C CYS A 42 19.40 -3.78 -2.67
N PRO A 43 19.90 -2.53 -2.71
CA PRO A 43 21.16 -2.14 -2.07
C PRO A 43 21.14 -2.23 -0.54
N ASN A 44 19.97 -2.20 0.09
CA ASN A 44 19.82 -2.24 1.56
C ASN A 44 19.96 -3.66 2.14
N LYS A 45 20.44 -4.65 1.37
CA LYS A 45 20.63 -6.05 1.79
C LYS A 45 19.37 -6.72 2.37
N CYS A 46 18.18 -6.29 1.95
CA CYS A 46 16.91 -6.88 2.38
C CYS A 46 16.56 -8.20 1.67
N GLY A 47 17.41 -8.68 0.75
CA GLY A 47 17.20 -9.92 -0.01
C GLY A 47 16.23 -9.83 -1.18
N HIS A 48 15.52 -8.70 -1.37
CA HIS A 48 14.63 -8.51 -2.51
C HIS A 48 15.39 -8.28 -3.82
N LYS A 49 14.86 -8.91 -4.88
CA LYS A 49 15.40 -8.86 -6.24
C LYS A 49 14.28 -8.70 -7.26
N TYR A 50 14.52 -7.93 -8.32
CA TYR A 50 13.53 -7.58 -9.33
C TYR A 50 14.05 -7.92 -10.72
N LYS A 51 13.21 -8.54 -11.56
CA LYS A 51 13.61 -9.06 -12.88
C LYS A 51 12.83 -8.42 -14.03
N GLY A 52 13.37 -8.51 -15.24
CA GLY A 52 12.72 -8.10 -16.47
C GLY A 52 12.67 -6.59 -16.69
N ILE A 53 11.78 -6.15 -17.59
CA ILE A 53 11.71 -4.75 -18.05
C ILE A 53 11.21 -3.80 -16.95
N SER A 54 10.36 -4.29 -16.05
CA SER A 54 9.79 -3.51 -14.95
C SER A 54 10.69 -3.46 -13.71
N ARG A 55 11.86 -4.11 -13.72
CA ARG A 55 12.74 -4.21 -12.53
C ARG A 55 13.13 -2.85 -11.96
N LYS A 56 13.41 -1.87 -12.82
CA LYS A 56 13.73 -0.50 -12.42
C LYS A 56 12.58 0.14 -11.64
N ALA A 57 11.36 0.03 -12.15
CA ALA A 57 10.18 0.59 -11.52
C ALA A 57 9.86 -0.10 -10.18
N HIS A 58 9.98 -1.43 -10.14
CA HIS A 58 9.75 -2.19 -8.91
C HIS A 58 10.81 -1.91 -7.84
N LEU A 59 12.08 -1.84 -8.21
CA LEU A 59 13.16 -1.49 -7.29
C LEU A 59 12.99 -0.06 -6.74
N LYS A 60 12.63 0.91 -7.60
CA LYS A 60 12.34 2.28 -7.17
C LYS A 60 11.23 2.31 -6.12
N ARG A 61 10.11 1.66 -6.43
CA ARG A 61 8.95 1.60 -5.55
C ARG A 61 9.33 0.95 -4.21
N HIS A 62 10.05 -0.17 -4.25
CA HIS A 62 10.52 -0.85 -3.06
C HIS A 62 11.37 0.04 -2.17
N LEU A 63 12.36 0.72 -2.75
CA LEU A 63 13.26 1.59 -2.01
C LEU A 63 12.57 2.81 -1.37
N ILE A 64 11.48 3.28 -1.97
CA ILE A 64 10.74 4.44 -1.47
C ILE A 64 9.69 4.05 -0.41
N TYR A 65 8.98 2.94 -0.60
CA TYR A 65 7.76 2.64 0.17
C TYR A 65 7.79 1.35 1.00
N GLU A 66 8.78 0.48 0.78
CA GLU A 66 8.81 -0.85 1.42
C GLU A 66 10.07 -1.05 2.26
N CYS A 67 11.23 -0.73 1.69
CA CYS A 67 12.51 -1.06 2.28
C CYS A 67 12.81 -0.20 3.50
N GLY A 68 12.69 -0.79 4.70
CA GLY A 68 12.87 -0.07 5.96
C GLY A 68 11.75 0.92 6.27
N VAL A 69 10.65 0.90 5.52
CA VAL A 69 9.49 1.77 5.75
C VAL A 69 8.42 0.97 6.52
N PRO A 70 7.99 1.43 7.70
CA PRO A 70 6.93 0.75 8.44
C PRO A 70 5.61 0.82 7.67
N LYS A 71 4.82 -0.25 7.78
CA LYS A 71 3.47 -0.30 7.20
C LYS A 71 2.58 0.71 7.90
N LYS A 72 2.15 1.74 7.17
CA LYS A 72 1.39 2.87 7.72
C LYS A 72 -0.13 2.64 7.72
N PHE A 73 -0.62 1.77 6.86
CA PHE A 73 -2.06 1.57 6.67
C PHE A 73 -2.51 0.32 7.43
N ASN A 74 -3.50 0.43 8.31
CA ASN A 74 -4.10 -0.71 8.99
C ASN A 74 -5.56 -0.85 8.59
N CYS A 75 -6.02 -2.10 8.47
CA CYS A 75 -7.44 -2.39 8.40
C CYS A 75 -8.03 -2.26 9.80
N GLU A 76 -9.06 -1.45 9.98
CA GLU A 76 -9.72 -1.31 11.29
C GLU A 76 -10.51 -2.55 11.69
N LEU A 77 -10.94 -3.35 10.71
CA LEU A 77 -11.74 -4.55 10.93
C LEU A 77 -10.93 -5.76 11.42
N CYS A 78 -9.71 -5.96 10.90
CA CYS A 78 -8.86 -7.11 11.26
C CYS A 78 -7.45 -6.72 11.72
N LEU A 79 -7.16 -5.43 11.84
CA LEU A 79 -5.89 -4.84 12.29
C LEU A 79 -4.67 -5.19 11.42
N LYS A 80 -4.88 -5.83 10.26
CA LYS A 80 -3.81 -6.16 9.32
C LYS A 80 -3.18 -4.89 8.73
N LYS A 81 -1.85 -4.83 8.75
CA LYS A 81 -1.07 -3.69 8.25
C LYS A 81 -0.61 -3.87 6.80
N PHE A 82 -0.56 -2.76 6.05
CA PHE A 82 -0.23 -2.66 4.64
C PHE A 82 0.73 -1.49 4.39
N SER A 83 1.61 -1.65 3.40
CA SER A 83 2.53 -0.58 2.96
C SER A 83 1.86 0.43 2.04
N TYR A 84 0.74 0.07 1.38
CA TYR A 84 0.05 0.91 0.41
C TYR A 84 -1.46 0.99 0.69
N ASN A 85 -2.04 2.17 0.46
CA ASN A 85 -3.47 2.42 0.57
C ASN A 85 -4.27 1.51 -0.37
N VAL A 86 -3.88 1.42 -1.65
CA VAL A 86 -4.55 0.55 -2.64
C VAL A 86 -4.59 -0.92 -2.21
N SER A 87 -3.57 -1.38 -1.49
CA SER A 87 -3.55 -2.76 -0.96
C SER A 87 -4.53 -2.91 0.20
N LEU A 88 -4.63 -1.92 1.09
CA LEU A 88 -5.64 -1.89 2.14
C LEU A 88 -7.06 -1.84 1.56
N GLN A 89 -7.33 -0.98 0.58
CA GLN A 89 -8.66 -0.86 -0.05
C GLN A 89 -9.12 -2.17 -0.69
N LYS A 90 -8.23 -2.82 -1.45
CA LYS A 90 -8.52 -4.16 -2.01
C LYS A 90 -8.79 -5.19 -0.93
N HIS A 91 -8.04 -5.14 0.17
CA HIS A 91 -8.25 -6.03 1.30
C HIS A 91 -9.57 -5.75 2.01
N TYR A 92 -9.98 -4.50 2.16
CA TYR A 92 -11.18 -4.09 2.89
C TYR A 92 -12.42 -4.80 2.34
N ASN A 93 -12.57 -4.84 1.02
CA ASN A 93 -13.67 -5.54 0.35
C ASN A 93 -13.75 -7.04 0.69
N ILE A 94 -12.60 -7.70 0.89
CA ILE A 94 -12.52 -9.11 1.28
C ILE A 94 -12.77 -9.26 2.78
N CYS A 95 -12.19 -8.36 3.58
CA CYS A 95 -12.32 -8.37 5.03
C CYS A 95 -13.78 -8.20 5.46
N THR A 96 -14.50 -7.26 4.83
CA THR A 96 -15.92 -7.04 5.08
C THR A 96 -16.75 -8.28 4.74
N LYS A 97 -16.50 -8.93 3.59
CA LYS A 97 -17.18 -10.18 3.22
C LYS A 97 -16.93 -11.30 4.23
N ASN A 98 -15.68 -11.49 4.64
CA ASN A 98 -15.32 -12.55 5.59
C ASN A 98 -15.95 -12.35 6.96
N ILE A 99 -16.02 -11.11 7.46
CA ILE A 99 -16.66 -10.80 8.74
C ILE A 99 -18.17 -10.97 8.66
N LEU A 100 -18.82 -10.53 7.57
CA LEU A 100 -20.25 -10.77 7.36
C LEU A 100 -20.58 -12.27 7.31
N MET A 101 -19.74 -13.08 6.66
CA MET A 101 -19.90 -14.54 6.66
C MET A 101 -19.67 -15.16 8.05
N TYR A 102 -18.67 -14.69 8.80
CA TYR A 102 -18.40 -15.17 10.16
C TYR A 102 -19.53 -14.82 11.13
N ASN A 103 -20.12 -13.63 11.02
CA ASN A 103 -21.29 -13.23 11.81
C ASN A 103 -22.53 -14.07 11.45
N ASN A 104 -22.74 -14.40 10.18
CA ASN A 104 -23.85 -15.29 9.76
C ASN A 104 -23.69 -16.74 10.26
N HIS A 105 -22.46 -17.22 10.46
CA HIS A 105 -22.20 -18.56 11.00
C HIS A 105 -22.24 -18.65 12.54
N ASN A 106 -22.37 -17.52 13.25
CA ASN A 106 -22.49 -17.46 14.71
C ASN A 106 -23.91 -17.10 15.18
N ILE A 107 -24.93 -17.18 14.31
CA ILE A 107 -26.36 -16.97 14.64
C ILE A 107 -27.15 -18.31 14.59
N PHE A 108 -26.51 -19.44 14.86
CA PHE A 108 -27.17 -20.73 15.09
C PHE A 108 -26.61 -21.41 16.34
#